data_AF-A0A2D5RWW7-F1
#
_entry.id   AF-A0A2D5RWW7-F1
#
_cell.length_a   1.000
_cell.length_b   1.000
_cell.length_c   1.000
_cell.angle_alpha   90.00
_cell.angle_beta   90.00
_cell.angle_gamma   90.00
#
_symmetry.space_group_name_H-M   'P 1'
#
loop_
_entity.id
_entity.type
_entity.pdbx_description
1 polymer ?
#
loop_
_entity_poly.entity_id
_entity_poly.type
_entity_poly.pdbx_seq_one_letter_code
_entity_poly.pdbx_strand_id
1 'polypeptide(L)'
;MAPAKTRGKIRNDNARIRFTSDLLQSIHKASPFDKSISLGNKLSLGDILDNSVTKGSGRYLEFSGVLIHYNDNGVIFIRGVYKDDDTGQNITQSLSPFTHGIKHAFLEAVKFRAKHCGYVGPIPDNLLYIPTADELVKYAIATKGEAWVERHSIKDKLNEVDIASMY
;
A
#
# COMPACT_ATOMS: atom_id res chain seq x y z
N MET A 1 -7.98 -31.82 10.10
CA MET A 1 -6.88 -30.83 9.91
C MET A 1 -6.43 -30.89 8.47
N ALA A 2 -6.54 -29.81 7.69
CA ALA A 2 -6.02 -29.80 6.32
C ALA A 2 -4.48 -29.92 6.33
N PRO A 3 -3.87 -30.71 5.43
CA PRO A 3 -2.42 -30.91 5.40
C PRO A 3 -1.68 -29.60 5.09
N ALA A 4 -0.43 -29.49 5.55
CA ALA A 4 0.38 -28.26 5.45
C ALA A 4 0.48 -27.69 4.03
N LYS A 5 0.54 -28.56 3.00
CA LYS A 5 0.51 -28.15 1.58
C LYS A 5 -0.78 -27.43 1.18
N THR A 6 -1.93 -27.82 1.73
CA THR A 6 -3.23 -27.17 1.45
C THR A 6 -3.33 -25.81 2.15
N ARG A 7 -2.69 -25.66 3.31
CA ARG A 7 -2.63 -24.37 4.04
C ARG A 7 -1.77 -23.34 3.30
N GLY A 8 -0.65 -23.75 2.71
CA GLY A 8 0.20 -22.85 1.89
C GLY A 8 -0.49 -22.37 0.61
N LYS A 9 -1.30 -23.21 -0.04
CA LYS A 9 -2.10 -22.79 -1.20
C LYS A 9 -3.16 -21.75 -0.84
N ILE A 10 -3.92 -21.99 0.24
CA ILE A 10 -4.97 -21.07 0.71
C ILE A 10 -4.38 -19.71 1.13
N ARG A 11 -3.20 -19.68 1.74
CA ARG A 11 -2.54 -18.43 2.13
C ARG A 11 -2.07 -17.63 0.93
N ASN A 12 -1.47 -18.28 -0.07
CA ASN A 12 -1.06 -17.64 -1.33
C ASN A 12 -2.25 -17.04 -2.07
N ASP A 13 -3.37 -17.78 -2.14
CA ASP A 13 -4.60 -17.29 -2.76
C ASP A 13 -5.13 -16.04 -2.05
N ASN A 14 -5.11 -16.03 -0.70
CA ASN A 14 -5.49 -14.85 0.09
C ASN A 14 -4.55 -13.65 -0.11
N ALA A 15 -3.24 -13.89 -0.18
CA ALA A 15 -2.24 -12.83 -0.41
C ALA A 15 -2.43 -12.20 -1.80
N ARG A 16 -2.71 -13.03 -2.82
CA ARG A 16 -2.98 -12.58 -4.18
C ARG A 16 -4.28 -11.80 -4.29
N ILE A 17 -5.36 -12.27 -3.63
CA ILE A 17 -6.63 -11.54 -3.56
C ILE A 17 -6.41 -10.17 -2.92
N ARG A 18 -5.67 -10.10 -1.79
CA ARG A 18 -5.35 -8.83 -1.13
C ARG A 18 -4.55 -7.88 -2.03
N PHE A 19 -3.49 -8.37 -2.68
CA PHE A 19 -2.74 -7.54 -3.63
C PHE A 19 -3.61 -7.03 -4.78
N THR A 20 -4.48 -7.87 -5.33
CA THR A 20 -5.39 -7.48 -6.42
C THR A 20 -6.37 -6.39 -5.96
N SER A 21 -6.97 -6.58 -4.78
CA SER A 21 -7.83 -5.60 -4.11
C SER A 21 -7.14 -4.24 -3.98
N ASP A 22 -5.93 -4.28 -3.44
CA ASP A 22 -5.08 -3.13 -3.21
C ASP A 22 -4.69 -2.40 -4.50
N LEU A 23 -4.33 -3.15 -5.54
CA LEU A 23 -4.03 -2.62 -6.86
C LEU A 23 -5.26 -1.92 -7.45
N LEU A 24 -6.42 -2.57 -7.42
CA LEU A 24 -7.67 -2.01 -7.92
C LEU A 24 -8.06 -0.73 -7.18
N GLN A 25 -7.83 -0.67 -5.87
CA GLN A 25 -8.10 0.55 -5.12
C GLN A 25 -7.12 1.68 -5.43
N SER A 26 -5.84 1.37 -5.65
CA SER A 26 -4.89 2.38 -6.12
C SER A 26 -5.34 2.94 -7.47
N ILE A 27 -5.81 2.09 -8.38
CA ILE A 27 -6.35 2.56 -9.65
C ILE A 27 -7.66 3.35 -9.46
N HIS A 28 -8.55 2.89 -8.56
CA HIS A 28 -9.81 3.56 -8.25
C HIS A 28 -9.60 5.00 -7.76
N LYS A 29 -8.56 5.22 -6.95
CA LYS A 29 -8.20 6.57 -6.46
C LYS A 29 -7.74 7.48 -7.60
N ALA A 30 -7.10 6.95 -8.63
CA ALA A 30 -6.73 7.72 -9.81
C ALA A 30 -7.92 7.97 -10.75
N SER A 31 -8.83 6.99 -10.86
CA SER A 31 -10.04 7.07 -11.66
C SER A 31 -11.17 6.25 -11.03
N PRO A 32 -12.29 6.89 -10.61
CA PRO A 32 -13.40 6.18 -10.01
C PRO A 32 -13.95 5.07 -10.93
N PHE A 33 -14.15 3.90 -10.34
CA PHE A 33 -14.80 2.75 -10.94
C PHE A 33 -16.23 2.63 -10.44
N ASP A 34 -17.06 1.93 -11.21
CA ASP A 34 -18.37 1.50 -10.74
C ASP A 34 -18.21 0.47 -9.61
N LYS A 35 -18.51 0.88 -8.38
CA LYS A 35 -18.45 0.01 -7.19
C LYS A 35 -19.43 -1.16 -7.25
N SER A 36 -20.46 -1.08 -8.10
CA SER A 36 -21.48 -2.13 -8.24
C SER A 36 -21.04 -3.31 -9.12
N ILE A 37 -19.85 -3.25 -9.74
CA ILE A 37 -19.30 -4.33 -10.55
C ILE A 37 -19.27 -5.63 -9.72
N SER A 38 -20.03 -6.63 -10.18
CA SER A 38 -20.06 -7.97 -9.60
C SER A 38 -18.81 -8.75 -9.98
N LEU A 39 -18.11 -9.29 -8.99
CA LEU A 39 -16.92 -10.12 -9.14
C LEU A 39 -17.23 -11.62 -8.94
N GLY A 40 -18.51 -11.99 -8.84
CA GLY A 40 -18.98 -13.34 -8.52
C GLY A 40 -19.03 -13.61 -7.01
N ASN A 41 -19.62 -14.74 -6.60
CA ASN A 41 -19.74 -15.16 -5.18
C ASN A 41 -20.34 -14.09 -4.24
N LYS A 42 -21.25 -13.24 -4.74
CA LYS A 42 -21.84 -12.09 -4.03
C LYS A 42 -20.82 -11.03 -3.59
N LEU A 43 -19.62 -11.02 -4.18
CA LEU A 43 -18.60 -10.01 -3.96
C LEU A 43 -18.75 -8.91 -5.01
N SER A 44 -18.91 -7.67 -4.56
CA SER A 44 -18.81 -6.49 -5.42
C SER A 44 -17.42 -5.87 -5.35
N LEU A 45 -17.07 -5.06 -6.35
CA LEU A 45 -15.88 -4.22 -6.29
C LEU A 45 -15.92 -3.28 -5.07
N GLY A 46 -17.10 -2.79 -4.69
CA GLY A 46 -17.31 -1.99 -3.47
C GLY A 46 -16.85 -2.70 -2.20
N ASP A 47 -17.25 -3.97 -2.00
CA ASP A 47 -16.87 -4.76 -0.82
C ASP A 47 -15.35 -4.95 -0.69
N ILE A 48 -14.69 -5.07 -1.84
CA ILE A 48 -13.23 -5.07 -1.92
C ILE A 48 -12.71 -3.69 -1.51
N LEU A 49 -13.09 -2.62 -2.20
CA LEU A 49 -12.57 -1.25 -1.99
C LEU A 49 -12.80 -0.72 -0.56
N ASP A 50 -13.91 -1.10 0.07
CA ASP A 50 -14.33 -0.64 1.39
C ASP A 50 -13.75 -1.52 2.53
N ASN A 51 -12.92 -2.53 2.20
CA ASN A 51 -12.21 -3.40 3.14
C ASN A 51 -13.11 -4.06 4.19
N SER A 52 -14.32 -4.47 3.82
CA SER A 52 -15.23 -5.12 4.76
C SER A 52 -14.89 -6.61 4.91
N VAL A 53 -13.88 -6.92 5.73
CA VAL A 53 -13.73 -8.22 6.39
C VAL A 53 -13.48 -7.97 7.88
N THR A 54 -14.50 -8.21 8.70
CA THR A 54 -14.43 -8.00 10.14
C THR A 54 -13.42 -8.96 10.78
N LYS A 55 -12.25 -8.46 11.20
CA LYS A 55 -11.50 -9.03 12.34
C LYS A 55 -10.59 -7.97 12.99
N GLY A 56 -10.74 -7.85 14.30
CA GLY A 56 -10.20 -6.77 15.12
C GLY A 56 -8.76 -6.96 15.60
N SER A 57 -8.25 -5.83 16.12
CA SER A 57 -7.06 -5.58 16.95
C SER A 57 -5.88 -4.86 16.28
N GLY A 58 -5.78 -3.53 16.49
CA GLY A 58 -4.48 -2.83 16.63
C GLY A 58 -3.84 -2.18 15.38
N ARG A 59 -4.54 -1.18 14.80
CA ARG A 59 -4.15 -0.14 13.81
C ARG A 59 -2.85 -0.33 12.99
N TYR A 60 -3.03 -0.82 11.77
CA TYR A 60 -2.32 -0.38 10.55
C TYR A 60 -3.39 0.13 9.58
N LEU A 61 -3.20 1.32 9.02
CA LEU A 61 -4.09 1.83 7.98
C LEU A 61 -3.58 1.31 6.64
N GLU A 62 -4.17 0.23 6.16
CA GLU A 62 -4.05 -0.18 4.76
C GLU A 62 -5.42 0.00 4.13
N PHE A 63 -5.44 0.59 2.94
CA PHE A 63 -6.13 0.03 1.78
C PHE A 63 -5.69 0.82 0.53
N SER A 64 -4.96 0.11 -0.36
CA SER A 64 -4.48 0.46 -1.72
C SER A 64 -2.99 0.16 -1.93
N GLY A 65 -2.57 -1.08 -1.65
CA GLY A 65 -1.23 -1.55 -1.96
C GLY A 65 -0.25 -1.19 -0.87
N VAL A 66 0.84 -0.55 -1.24
CA VAL A 66 1.99 -0.31 -0.37
C VAL A 66 1.62 0.42 0.93
N LEU A 67 2.28 0.07 2.04
CA LEU A 67 2.06 0.66 3.35
C LEU A 67 2.86 1.95 3.51
N ILE A 68 2.29 2.95 4.18
CA ILE A 68 3.03 4.13 4.63
C ILE A 68 3.38 3.94 6.11
N HIS A 69 4.66 4.01 6.44
CA HIS A 69 5.19 3.84 7.78
C HIS A 69 5.95 5.08 8.24
N TYR A 70 5.71 5.49 9.48
CA TYR A 70 6.34 6.66 10.13
C TYR A 70 7.25 6.21 11.26
N ASN A 71 8.55 6.41 11.09
CA ASN A 71 9.53 6.18 12.15
C ASN A 71 9.58 7.38 13.11
N ASP A 72 9.92 7.15 14.37
CA ASP A 72 9.86 8.20 15.41
C ASP A 72 10.86 9.34 15.17
N ASN A 73 11.92 9.10 14.41
CA ASN A 73 12.91 10.10 13.98
C ASN A 73 12.44 10.98 12.80
N GLY A 74 11.17 10.92 12.42
CA GLY A 74 10.63 11.73 11.31
C GLY A 74 10.84 11.14 9.92
N VAL A 75 11.31 9.89 9.81
CA VAL A 75 11.50 9.24 8.50
C VAL A 75 10.21 8.57 8.06
N ILE A 76 9.79 8.86 6.83
CA ILE A 76 8.64 8.22 6.17
C ILE A 76 9.16 7.10 5.28
N PHE A 77 8.47 5.96 5.25
CA PHE A 77 8.74 4.88 4.31
C PHE A 77 7.47 4.49 3.58
N ILE A 78 7.58 4.36 2.26
CA ILE A 78 6.61 3.63 1.45
C ILE A 78 7.12 2.19 1.35
N ARG A 79 6.30 1.24 1.78
CA ARG A 79 6.72 -0.14 2.02
C ARG A 79 5.84 -1.15 1.29
N GLY A 80 6.45 -1.97 0.46
CA GLY A 80 5.84 -3.22 -0.01
C GLY A 80 5.99 -4.28 1.06
N VAL A 81 4.90 -4.90 1.49
CA VAL A 81 4.91 -6.00 2.47
C VAL A 81 4.26 -7.23 1.87
N TYR A 82 4.95 -8.35 2.00
CA TYR A 82 4.43 -9.68 1.76
C TYR A 82 4.66 -10.54 3.00
N LYS A 83 3.72 -11.43 3.31
CA LYS A 83 3.89 -12.39 4.39
C LYS A 83 4.25 -13.73 3.75
N ASP A 84 5.44 -14.22 4.05
CA ASP A 84 5.91 -15.51 3.59
C ASP A 84 5.08 -16.63 4.20
N ASP A 85 4.60 -17.53 3.34
CA ASP A 85 3.65 -18.55 3.74
C ASP A 85 4.29 -19.72 4.48
N ASP A 86 5.56 -20.00 4.16
CA ASP A 86 6.33 -21.11 4.70
C ASP A 86 6.87 -20.76 6.10
N THR A 87 7.45 -19.58 6.24
CA THR A 87 8.07 -19.09 7.48
C THR A 87 7.13 -18.25 8.33
N GLY A 88 6.05 -17.70 7.75
CA GLY A 88 5.15 -16.77 8.41
C GLY A 88 5.74 -15.37 8.65
N GLN A 89 6.96 -15.11 8.17
CA GLN A 89 7.66 -13.85 8.36
C GLN A 89 7.21 -12.80 7.34
N ASN A 90 7.32 -11.52 7.70
CA ASN A 90 7.09 -10.44 6.74
C ASN A 90 8.37 -10.18 5.94
N ILE A 91 8.27 -10.34 4.62
CA ILE A 91 9.29 -9.88 3.67
C ILE A 91 8.89 -8.47 3.24
N THR A 92 9.80 -7.51 3.42
CA THR A 92 9.49 -6.10 3.20
C THR A 92 10.55 -5.41 2.36
N GLN A 93 10.12 -4.56 1.43
CA GLN A 93 10.97 -3.54 0.81
C GLN A 93 10.46 -2.17 1.23
N SER A 94 11.34 -1.33 1.77
CA SER A 94 11.00 0.01 2.24
C SER A 94 11.85 1.03 1.49
N LEU A 95 11.20 2.03 0.91
CA LEU A 95 11.88 3.17 0.28
C LEU A 95 11.42 4.45 0.97
N SER A 96 12.38 5.34 1.25
CA SER A 96 12.07 6.67 1.76
C SER A 96 11.73 7.59 0.58
N PRO A 97 10.57 8.27 0.60
CA PRO A 97 10.26 9.28 -0.41
C PRO A 97 11.29 10.41 -0.38
N PHE A 98 11.87 10.72 0.79
CA PHE A 98 12.87 11.80 0.93
C PHE A 98 14.13 11.60 0.11
N THR A 99 14.50 10.34 -0.16
CA THR A 99 15.73 10.03 -0.88
C THR A 99 15.49 9.58 -2.31
N HIS A 100 14.31 9.03 -2.61
CA HIS A 100 14.04 8.42 -3.91
C HIS A 100 12.99 9.17 -4.74
N GLY A 101 12.28 10.14 -4.17
CA GLY A 101 11.08 10.68 -4.77
C GLY A 101 9.85 9.82 -4.45
N ILE A 102 8.69 10.48 -4.31
CA ILE A 102 7.44 9.81 -3.91
C ILE A 102 7.01 8.80 -4.97
N LYS A 103 7.01 9.20 -6.24
CA LYS A 103 6.63 8.34 -7.38
C LYS A 103 7.47 7.07 -7.45
N HIS A 104 8.79 7.18 -7.39
CA HIS A 104 9.68 6.03 -7.47
C HIS A 104 9.49 5.10 -6.26
N ALA A 105 9.49 5.66 -5.05
CA ALA A 105 9.31 4.88 -3.83
C ALA A 105 7.98 4.10 -3.83
N PHE A 106 6.90 4.71 -4.33
CA PHE A 106 5.60 4.06 -4.46
C PHE A 106 5.61 2.93 -5.50
N LEU A 107 6.07 3.21 -6.73
CA LEU A 107 6.07 2.23 -7.82
C LEU A 107 6.95 1.01 -7.50
N GLU A 108 8.13 1.21 -6.93
CA GLU A 108 9.01 0.10 -6.54
C GLU A 108 8.39 -0.77 -5.45
N ALA A 109 7.72 -0.17 -4.47
CA ALA A 109 7.02 -0.92 -3.45
C ALA A 109 5.84 -1.73 -4.01
N VAL A 110 5.13 -1.21 -5.04
CA VAL A 110 4.05 -1.94 -5.73
C VAL A 110 4.62 -3.12 -6.51
N LYS A 111 5.68 -2.90 -7.31
CA LYS A 111 6.35 -3.97 -8.08
C LYS A 111 6.89 -5.06 -7.18
N PHE A 112 7.52 -4.69 -6.07
CA PHE A 112 8.01 -5.64 -5.06
C PHE A 112 6.88 -6.54 -4.55
N ARG A 113 5.76 -5.94 -4.14
CA ARG A 113 4.63 -6.70 -3.61
C ARG A 113 4.02 -7.60 -4.69
N ALA A 114 3.87 -7.10 -5.92
CA ALA A 114 3.34 -7.87 -7.05
C ALA A 114 4.14 -9.14 -7.33
N LYS A 115 5.48 -9.01 -7.34
CA LYS A 115 6.40 -10.15 -7.50
C LYS A 115 6.15 -11.23 -6.46
N HIS A 116 6.00 -10.84 -5.20
CA HIS A 116 5.80 -11.78 -4.10
C HIS A 116 4.38 -12.37 -4.03
N CYS A 117 3.36 -11.69 -4.59
CA CYS A 117 2.01 -12.22 -4.70
C CYS A 117 1.77 -13.08 -5.96
N GLY A 118 2.81 -13.38 -6.74
CA GLY A 118 2.71 -14.15 -7.97
C GLY A 118 1.85 -13.48 -9.05
N TYR A 119 1.76 -12.14 -9.03
CA TYR A 119 1.10 -11.40 -10.10
C TYR A 119 1.89 -11.54 -11.40
N VAL A 120 1.18 -11.85 -12.49
CA VAL A 120 1.77 -12.04 -13.82
C VAL A 120 1.06 -11.06 -14.77
N GLY A 121 1.81 -10.10 -15.28
CA GLY A 121 1.30 -9.08 -16.19
C GLY A 121 1.99 -7.73 -15.98
N PRO A 122 1.78 -6.77 -16.90
CA PRO A 122 2.24 -5.41 -16.68
C PRO A 122 1.48 -4.78 -15.51
N ILE A 123 2.19 -3.96 -14.72
CA ILE A 123 1.54 -3.06 -13.77
C ILE A 123 1.12 -1.81 -14.55
N PRO A 124 -0.14 -1.38 -14.45
CA PRO A 124 -0.63 -0.20 -15.18
C PRO A 124 -0.15 1.08 -14.47
N ASP A 125 1.16 1.35 -14.50
CA ASP A 125 1.82 2.42 -13.73
C ASP A 125 1.20 3.81 -13.98
N ASN A 126 0.68 4.06 -15.18
CA ASN A 126 0.02 5.31 -15.57
C ASN A 126 -1.39 5.48 -14.97
N LEU A 127 -1.99 4.39 -14.51
CA LEU A 127 -3.32 4.39 -13.87
C LEU A 127 -3.22 4.26 -12.35
N LEU A 128 -2.01 4.05 -11.80
CA LEU A 128 -1.83 3.99 -10.35
C LEU A 128 -1.96 5.38 -9.75
N TYR A 129 -2.75 5.48 -8.69
CA TYR A 129 -2.69 6.64 -7.80
C TYR A 129 -1.34 6.66 -7.09
N ILE A 130 -0.65 7.79 -7.23
CA ILE A 130 0.56 8.10 -6.49
C ILE A 130 0.18 9.20 -5.49
N PRO A 131 0.43 9.01 -4.18
CA PRO A 131 0.12 10.04 -3.19
C PRO A 131 0.98 11.28 -3.45
N THR A 132 0.39 12.46 -3.29
CA THR A 132 1.09 13.74 -3.32
C THR A 132 1.80 14.02 -1.98
N ALA A 133 2.76 14.97 -1.98
CA ALA A 133 3.39 15.46 -0.76
C ALA A 133 2.35 15.90 0.29
N ASP A 134 1.35 16.68 -0.12
CA ASP A 134 0.28 17.17 0.75
C ASP A 134 -0.56 16.05 1.37
N GLU A 135 -0.87 15.01 0.60
CA GLU A 135 -1.62 13.86 1.11
C GLU A 135 -0.79 13.09 2.14
N LEU A 136 0.50 12.88 1.89
CA LEU A 136 1.41 12.26 2.87
C LEU A 136 1.50 13.10 4.16
N VAL A 137 1.53 14.43 4.07
CA VAL A 137 1.47 15.32 5.25
C VAL A 137 0.16 15.14 6.00
N LYS A 138 -0.98 15.16 5.30
CA LYS A 138 -2.30 14.96 5.93
C LYS A 138 -2.37 13.61 6.65
N TYR A 139 -1.85 12.54 6.03
CA TYR A 139 -1.74 11.24 6.66
C TYR A 139 -0.81 11.25 7.88
N ALA A 140 0.32 11.96 7.83
CA ALA A 140 1.23 12.09 8.96
C ALA A 140 0.56 12.81 10.15
N ILE A 141 -0.17 13.90 9.88
CA ILE A 141 -0.94 14.62 10.91
C ILE A 141 -1.99 13.71 11.53
N ALA A 142 -2.77 13.00 10.72
CA ALA A 142 -3.83 12.12 11.20
C ALA A 142 -3.30 10.95 12.07
N THR A 143 -2.06 10.53 11.86
CA THR A 143 -1.48 9.33 12.51
C THR A 143 -0.51 9.64 13.66
N LYS A 144 0.28 10.71 13.54
CA LYS A 144 1.31 11.11 14.52
C LYS A 144 1.05 12.47 15.17
N GLY A 145 0.10 13.25 14.66
CA GLY A 145 -0.27 14.58 15.17
C GLY A 145 0.54 15.73 14.57
N GLU A 146 -0.03 16.94 14.61
CA GLU A 146 0.57 18.16 14.03
C GLU A 146 1.92 18.49 14.66
N ALA A 147 2.03 18.45 15.98
CA ALA A 147 3.27 18.74 16.70
C ALA A 147 4.44 17.83 16.27
N TRP A 148 4.16 16.56 15.94
CA TRP A 148 5.19 15.65 15.44
C TRP A 148 5.65 16.02 14.02
N VAL A 149 4.70 16.38 13.15
CA VAL A 149 4.95 16.81 11.77
C VAL A 149 5.80 18.08 11.74
N GLU A 150 5.49 19.05 12.60
CA GLU A 150 6.24 20.30 12.74
C GLU A 150 7.64 20.06 13.31
N ARG A 151 7.75 19.30 14.41
CA ARG A 151 9.03 19.00 15.05
C ARG A 151 10.05 18.35 14.10
N HIS A 152 9.58 17.56 13.13
CA HIS A 152 10.45 16.84 12.20
C HIS A 152 10.51 17.48 10.80
N SER A 153 9.90 18.65 10.61
CA SER A 153 9.85 19.39 9.34
C SER A 153 9.40 18.52 8.17
N ILE A 154 8.35 17.71 8.37
CA ILE A 154 7.90 16.75 7.36
C ILE A 154 7.38 17.44 6.10
N LYS A 155 6.66 18.56 6.27
CA LYS A 155 6.11 19.36 5.17
C LYS A 155 7.22 19.83 4.22
N ASP A 156 8.24 20.46 4.79
CA ASP A 156 9.35 21.04 4.02
C ASP A 156 10.10 19.96 3.25
N LYS A 157 10.44 18.86 3.92
CA LYS A 157 11.16 17.73 3.29
C LYS A 157 10.40 17.08 2.15
N LEU A 158 9.08 16.95 2.24
CA LEU A 158 8.29 16.38 1.15
C LEU A 158 8.18 17.35 -0.03
N ASN A 159 8.08 18.65 0.21
CA ASN A 159 8.02 19.67 -0.83
C ASN A 159 9.33 19.80 -1.63
N GLU A 160 10.48 19.74 -0.95
CA GLU A 160 11.80 19.77 -1.59
C GLU A 160 11.98 18.63 -2.60
N VAL A 161 11.50 17.44 -2.22
CA VAL A 161 11.60 16.22 -3.02
C VAL A 161 10.70 16.28 -4.25
N ASP A 162 9.48 16.82 -4.10
CA ASP A 162 8.53 16.90 -5.21
C ASP A 162 9.09 17.82 -6.32
N ILE A 163 9.68 18.95 -5.94
CA ILE A 163 10.35 19.88 -6.87
C ILE A 163 11.55 19.21 -7.55
N ALA A 164 12.38 18.50 -6.81
CA ALA A 164 13.54 17.82 -7.37
C ALA A 164 13.17 16.71 -8.37
N SER A 165 11.96 16.16 -8.29
CA SER A 165 11.46 15.14 -9.22
C SER A 165 10.87 15.69 -10.52
N MET A 166 10.75 17.02 -10.65
CA MET A 166 10.25 17.71 -11.85
C MET A 166 11.36 18.13 -12.84
N TYR A 167 12.63 18.00 -12.46
CA TYR A 167 13.81 18.31 -13.28
C TYR A 167 14.61 17.04 -13.60
#